data_AF-A0A2V5JWL5-F1
#
_entry.id   AF-A0A2V5JWL5-F1
#
_cell.length_a   1.000
_cell.length_b   1.000
_cell.length_c   1.000
_cell.angle_alpha   90.00
_cell.angle_beta   90.00
_cell.angle_gamma   90.00
#
_symmetry.space_group_name_H-M   'P 1'
#
loop_
_entity.id
_entity.type
_entity.pdbx_description
1 polymer ?
#
loop_
_entity_poly.entity_id
_entity_poly.type
_entity_poly.pdbx_seq_one_letter_code
_entity_poly.pdbx_strand_id
1 'polypeptide(L)'
;AHYCEQMMLDQGFGGPKKPPGSAEEQERAAKYRMAQASEALLRLCRLCVSVKMRTQGMSVDEATRFFRENCYYEDKPARSEAMRGTFDYGYLNYSLGKMEILKLRDDYKAQQDAEFSLDQFHNQLLDHGMPPIRLLREILLKDKAKWDDVL
;
A
#
# COMPACT_ATOMS: atom_id res chain seq x y z
N ALA A 1 3.70 -1.53 7.24
CA ALA A 1 3.85 -2.86 6.62
C ALA A 1 3.64 -2.84 5.10
N HIS A 2 2.43 -2.58 4.58
CA HIS A 2 2.15 -2.71 3.15
C HIS A 2 3.00 -1.78 2.24
N TYR A 3 3.29 -0.55 2.69
CA TYR A 3 4.26 0.34 2.04
C TYR A 3 5.67 -0.29 1.94
N CYS A 4 6.15 -0.89 3.03
CA CYS A 4 7.50 -1.47 3.12
C CYS A 4 7.70 -2.62 2.13
N GLU A 5 6.67 -3.45 1.92
CA GLU A 5 6.72 -4.57 0.96
C GLU A 5 7.11 -4.09 -0.44
N GLN A 6 6.49 -3.01 -0.91
CA GLN A 6 6.84 -2.41 -2.20
C GLN A 6 8.20 -1.72 -2.14
N MET A 7 8.46 -0.93 -1.08
CA MET A 7 9.70 -0.17 -0.92
C MET A 7 10.94 -1.07 -0.98
N MET A 8 10.91 -2.23 -0.32
CA MET A 8 12.03 -3.19 -0.34
C MET A 8 12.38 -3.64 -1.75
N LEU A 9 11.37 -3.93 -2.58
CA LEU A 9 11.57 -4.30 -3.98
C LEU A 9 12.06 -3.11 -4.83
N ASP A 10 11.57 -1.91 -4.54
CA ASP A 10 12.03 -0.67 -5.19
C ASP A 10 13.51 -0.37 -4.85
N GLN A 11 13.97 -0.77 -3.67
CA GLN A 11 15.37 -0.69 -3.24
C GLN A 11 16.22 -1.91 -3.65
N GLY A 12 15.71 -2.78 -4.52
CA GLY A 12 16.48 -3.86 -5.14
C GLY A 12 16.44 -5.20 -4.41
N PHE A 13 15.61 -5.37 -3.37
CA PHE A 13 15.44 -6.68 -2.74
C PHE A 13 14.99 -7.73 -3.76
N GLY A 14 15.65 -8.88 -3.76
CA GLY A 14 15.41 -9.96 -4.72
C GLY A 14 16.00 -9.73 -6.11
N GLY A 15 16.44 -8.49 -6.41
CA GLY A 15 17.09 -8.07 -7.65
C GLY A 15 18.56 -8.47 -7.77
N PRO A 16 19.20 -8.09 -8.89
CA PRO A 16 20.62 -8.33 -9.09
C PRO A 16 21.50 -7.37 -8.29
N LYS A 17 22.67 -7.85 -7.84
CA LYS A 17 23.61 -7.01 -7.06
C LYS A 17 24.32 -5.94 -7.92
N LYS A 18 24.48 -6.20 -9.22
CA LYS A 18 25.06 -5.27 -10.20
C LYS A 18 24.28 -5.36 -11.52
N PRO A 19 23.97 -4.24 -12.19
CA PRO A 19 23.38 -4.27 -13.52
C PRO A 19 24.45 -4.47 -14.63
N PRO A 20 24.14 -5.19 -15.74
CA PRO A 20 22.98 -6.07 -15.90
C PRO A 20 23.16 -7.37 -15.09
N GLY A 21 22.11 -7.77 -14.35
CA GLY A 21 22.10 -9.02 -13.58
C GLY A 21 21.97 -10.27 -14.46
N SER A 22 22.19 -11.45 -13.88
CA SER A 22 21.97 -12.72 -14.59
C SER A 22 20.49 -12.96 -14.90
N ALA A 23 20.19 -13.84 -15.87
CA ALA A 23 18.81 -14.22 -16.20
C ALA A 23 18.05 -14.78 -14.97
N GLU A 24 18.71 -15.58 -14.14
CA GLU A 24 18.12 -16.13 -12.90
C GLU A 24 17.82 -15.02 -11.87
N GLU A 25 18.68 -14.01 -11.76
CA GLU A 25 18.44 -12.87 -10.86
C GLU A 25 17.27 -12.02 -11.34
N GLN A 26 17.14 -11.81 -12.65
CA GLN A 26 16.01 -11.09 -13.25
C GLN A 26 14.70 -11.85 -13.05
N GLU A 27 14.70 -13.18 -13.27
CA GLU A 27 13.54 -14.03 -13.04
C GLU A 27 13.12 -14.01 -11.56
N ARG A 28 14.07 -14.10 -10.64
CA ARG A 28 13.80 -14.00 -9.19
C ARG A 28 13.18 -12.66 -8.81
N ALA A 29 13.72 -11.55 -9.33
CA ALA A 29 13.18 -10.22 -9.10
C ALA A 29 11.73 -10.10 -9.58
N ALA A 30 11.45 -10.63 -10.78
CA ALA A 30 10.10 -10.66 -11.35
C ALA A 30 9.13 -11.50 -10.50
N LYS A 31 9.57 -12.66 -10.00
CA LYS A 31 8.76 -13.50 -9.09
C LYS A 31 8.40 -12.77 -7.80
N TYR A 32 9.35 -12.06 -7.18
CA TYR A 32 9.06 -11.25 -5.99
C TYR A 32 8.08 -10.10 -6.27
N ARG A 33 8.25 -9.41 -7.40
CA ARG A 33 7.31 -8.36 -7.84
C ARG A 33 5.91 -8.91 -8.04
N MET A 34 5.79 -10.06 -8.70
CA MET A 34 4.51 -10.74 -8.91
C MET A 34 3.84 -11.14 -7.59
N ALA A 35 4.60 -11.74 -6.67
CA ALA A 35 4.08 -12.13 -5.36
C ALA A 35 3.61 -10.91 -4.54
N GLN A 36 4.42 -9.84 -4.49
CA GLN A 36 4.05 -8.61 -3.80
C GLN A 36 2.82 -7.94 -4.42
N ALA A 37 2.70 -7.95 -5.76
CA ALA A 37 1.54 -7.41 -6.46
C ALA A 37 0.26 -8.22 -6.17
N SER A 38 0.36 -9.55 -6.14
CA SER A 38 -0.76 -10.42 -5.75
C SER A 38 -1.27 -10.10 -4.34
N GLU A 39 -0.35 -9.95 -3.38
CA GLU A 39 -0.70 -9.57 -2.01
C GLU A 39 -1.21 -8.12 -1.88
N ALA A 40 -0.81 -7.22 -2.78
CA ALA A 40 -1.37 -5.86 -2.86
C ALA A 40 -2.80 -5.86 -3.38
N LEU A 41 -3.09 -6.72 -4.36
CA LEU A 41 -4.38 -6.83 -5.01
C LEU A 41 -5.49 -7.23 -4.03
N LEU A 42 -5.21 -8.15 -3.11
CA LEU A 42 -6.11 -8.49 -2.01
C LEU A 42 -6.50 -7.26 -1.18
N ARG A 43 -5.52 -6.44 -0.81
CA ARG A 43 -5.73 -5.27 0.06
C ARG A 43 -6.47 -4.15 -0.67
N LEU A 44 -6.23 -3.99 -1.97
CA LEU A 44 -7.03 -3.14 -2.84
C LEU A 44 -8.48 -3.63 -2.93
N CYS A 45 -8.70 -4.94 -3.08
CA CYS A 45 -10.05 -5.50 -3.08
C CYS A 45 -10.77 -5.28 -1.75
N ARG A 46 -10.09 -5.44 -0.61
CA ARG A 46 -10.62 -5.12 0.72
C ARG A 46 -11.05 -3.66 0.81
N LEU A 47 -10.25 -2.73 0.29
CA LEU A 47 -10.61 -1.31 0.23
C LEU A 47 -11.89 -1.08 -0.56
N CYS A 48 -11.99 -1.63 -1.78
CA CYS A 48 -13.16 -1.51 -2.63
C CYS A 48 -14.41 -2.11 -1.97
N VAL A 49 -14.31 -3.33 -1.45
CA VAL A 49 -15.42 -4.05 -0.82
C VAL A 49 -15.88 -3.32 0.45
N SER A 50 -14.95 -2.83 1.28
CA SER A 50 -15.30 -2.07 2.49
C SER A 50 -16.20 -0.88 2.15
N VAL A 51 -15.78 -0.05 1.19
CA VAL A 51 -16.53 1.13 0.78
C VAL A 51 -17.88 0.73 0.18
N LYS A 52 -17.90 -0.25 -0.73
CA LYS A 52 -19.13 -0.64 -1.43
C LYS A 52 -20.16 -1.30 -0.52
N MET A 53 -19.75 -2.13 0.44
CA MET A 53 -20.67 -2.73 1.42
C MET A 53 -21.36 -1.66 2.28
N ARG A 54 -20.66 -0.57 2.62
CA ARG A 54 -21.17 0.47 3.52
C ARG A 54 -21.91 1.59 2.82
N THR A 55 -21.55 1.89 1.58
CA THR A 55 -22.07 3.07 0.86
C THR A 55 -22.96 2.70 -0.33
N GLN A 56 -22.89 1.47 -0.82
CA GLN A 56 -23.53 1.04 -2.08
C GLN A 56 -24.33 -0.25 -1.93
N GLY A 57 -24.54 -0.75 -0.70
CA GLY A 57 -25.37 -1.92 -0.44
C GLY A 57 -24.82 -3.26 -0.98
N MET A 58 -23.52 -3.35 -1.27
CA MET A 58 -22.90 -4.58 -1.75
C MET A 58 -23.13 -5.73 -0.75
N SER A 59 -23.70 -6.83 -1.23
CA SER A 59 -23.92 -8.06 -0.45
C SER A 59 -22.65 -8.90 -0.32
N VAL A 60 -22.66 -9.87 0.59
CA VAL A 60 -21.57 -10.85 0.76
C VAL A 60 -21.32 -11.64 -0.52
N ASP A 61 -22.36 -12.00 -1.26
CA ASP A 61 -22.23 -12.81 -2.47
C ASP A 61 -21.63 -11.99 -3.62
N GLU A 62 -22.02 -10.72 -3.76
CA GLU A 62 -21.40 -9.79 -4.72
C GLU A 62 -19.93 -9.52 -4.36
N ALA A 63 -19.62 -9.33 -3.08
CA ALA A 63 -18.25 -9.17 -2.62
C ALA A 63 -17.41 -10.44 -2.82
N THR A 64 -18.00 -11.62 -2.62
CA THR A 64 -17.33 -12.90 -2.90
C THR A 64 -16.95 -12.97 -4.38
N ARG A 65 -17.90 -12.68 -5.27
CA ARG A 65 -17.63 -12.59 -6.72
C ARG A 65 -16.55 -11.54 -7.02
N PHE A 66 -16.60 -10.38 -6.37
CA PHE A 66 -15.61 -9.33 -6.55
C PHE A 66 -14.19 -9.81 -6.21
N PHE A 67 -13.99 -10.49 -5.08
CA PHE A 67 -12.68 -11.06 -4.73
C PHE A 67 -12.23 -12.14 -5.73
N ARG A 68 -13.13 -13.02 -6.19
CA ARG A 68 -12.78 -14.04 -7.19
C ARG A 68 -12.31 -13.42 -8.50
N GLU A 69 -13.02 -12.41 -8.99
CA GLU A 69 -12.73 -11.75 -10.27
C GLU A 69 -11.54 -10.80 -10.21
N ASN A 70 -11.31 -10.13 -9.07
CA ASN A 70 -10.34 -9.04 -8.98
C ASN A 70 -9.10 -9.38 -8.15
N CYS A 71 -9.10 -10.42 -7.32
CA CYS A 71 -7.90 -10.91 -6.63
C CYS A 71 -7.63 -12.40 -6.83
N TYR A 72 -8.33 -13.05 -7.77
CA TYR A 72 -8.12 -14.45 -8.18
C TYR A 72 -8.15 -15.46 -7.04
N TYR A 73 -8.92 -15.16 -5.99
CA TYR A 73 -9.14 -16.09 -4.90
C TYR A 73 -10.14 -17.17 -5.32
N GLU A 74 -9.92 -18.38 -4.83
CA GLU A 74 -10.91 -19.43 -4.90
C GLU A 74 -12.14 -19.11 -4.04
N ASP A 75 -13.24 -19.81 -4.29
CA ASP A 75 -14.55 -19.49 -3.71
C ASP A 75 -14.55 -19.39 -2.18
N LYS A 76 -13.96 -20.40 -1.51
CA LYS A 76 -13.90 -20.46 -0.05
C LYS A 76 -13.11 -19.29 0.57
N PRO A 77 -11.85 -19.01 0.19
CA PRO A 77 -11.13 -17.85 0.73
C PRO A 77 -11.76 -16.51 0.32
N ALA A 78 -12.29 -16.38 -0.91
CA ALA A 78 -13.00 -15.17 -1.34
C ALA A 78 -14.22 -14.88 -0.45
N ARG A 79 -15.01 -15.91 -0.13
CA ARG A 79 -16.15 -15.78 0.78
C ARG A 79 -15.73 -15.42 2.19
N SER A 80 -14.60 -15.95 2.66
CA SER A 80 -14.04 -15.58 3.97
C SER A 80 -13.70 -14.08 4.03
N GLU A 81 -13.09 -13.53 2.99
CA GLU A 81 -12.78 -12.09 2.90
C GLU A 81 -14.04 -11.22 2.78
N ALA A 82 -15.04 -11.67 2.01
CA ALA A 82 -16.33 -11.02 1.92
C ALA A 82 -17.06 -10.98 3.27
N MET A 83 -17.09 -12.11 4.00
CA MET A 83 -17.65 -12.20 5.34
C MET A 83 -16.91 -11.30 6.33
N ARG A 84 -15.57 -11.23 6.27
CA ARG A 84 -14.79 -10.32 7.09
C ARG A 84 -15.22 -8.86 6.92
N GLY A 85 -15.52 -8.45 5.69
CA GLY A 85 -16.00 -7.09 5.38
C GLY A 85 -17.29 -6.68 6.10
N THR A 86 -18.10 -7.66 6.53
CA THR A 86 -19.35 -7.39 7.26
C THR A 86 -19.13 -6.90 8.69
N PHE A 87 -17.95 -7.14 9.29
CA PHE A 87 -17.67 -6.75 10.67
C PHE A 87 -16.34 -5.99 10.87
N ASP A 88 -15.35 -6.16 9.99
CA ASP A 88 -14.08 -5.43 10.04
C ASP A 88 -14.08 -4.32 8.99
N TYR A 89 -14.50 -3.13 9.40
CA TYR A 89 -14.50 -1.94 8.54
C TYR A 89 -13.08 -1.43 8.25
N GLY A 90 -12.13 -1.72 9.15
CA GLY A 90 -10.77 -1.19 9.12
C GLY A 90 -9.82 -1.92 8.16
N TYR A 91 -10.23 -3.07 7.61
CA TYR A 91 -9.44 -3.79 6.61
C TYR A 91 -9.22 -3.06 5.27
N LEU A 92 -9.78 -1.86 5.08
CA LEU A 92 -9.42 -0.95 3.98
C LEU A 92 -8.10 -0.20 4.24
N ASN A 93 -7.72 -0.05 5.51
CA ASN A 93 -6.63 0.83 5.95
C ASN A 93 -5.25 0.40 5.42
N TYR A 94 -5.07 -0.87 5.02
CA TYR A 94 -3.80 -1.33 4.45
C TYR A 94 -3.42 -0.56 3.19
N SER A 95 -4.35 -0.45 2.24
CA SER A 95 -4.10 0.25 0.97
C SER A 95 -4.24 1.75 1.11
N LEU A 96 -5.24 2.22 1.87
CA LEU A 96 -5.40 3.64 2.16
C LEU A 96 -4.14 4.23 2.80
N GLY A 97 -3.69 3.66 3.92
CA GLY A 97 -2.50 4.15 4.61
C GLY A 97 -1.22 4.01 3.78
N LYS A 98 -1.12 2.99 2.91
CA LYS A 98 0.00 2.90 1.95
C LYS A 98 -0.01 4.07 0.96
N MET A 99 -1.17 4.39 0.37
CA MET A 99 -1.29 5.51 -0.58
C MET A 99 -0.95 6.84 0.10
N GLU A 100 -1.45 7.06 1.32
CA GLU A 100 -1.16 8.26 2.10
C GLU A 100 0.35 8.39 2.43
N ILE A 101 1.02 7.29 2.80
CA ILE A 101 2.48 7.30 3.02
C ILE A 101 3.25 7.58 1.73
N LEU A 102 2.81 7.00 0.59
CA LEU A 102 3.44 7.26 -0.71
C LEU A 102 3.30 8.73 -1.11
N LYS A 103 2.10 9.30 -0.97
CA LYS A 103 1.83 10.72 -1.23
C LYS A 103 2.69 11.63 -0.34
N LEU A 104 2.74 11.35 0.96
CA LEU A 104 3.60 12.07 1.90
C LEU A 104 5.08 11.97 1.52
N ARG A 105 5.57 10.79 1.12
CA ARG A 105 6.95 10.63 0.64
C ARG A 105 7.22 11.48 -0.58
N ASP A 106 6.31 11.50 -1.55
CA ASP A 106 6.49 12.22 -2.80
C ASP A 106 6.47 13.74 -2.57
N ASP A 107 5.60 14.24 -1.68
CA ASP A 107 5.59 15.64 -1.26
C ASP A 107 6.84 16.03 -0.48
N TYR A 108 7.29 15.17 0.44
CA TYR A 108 8.52 15.37 1.19
C TYR A 108 9.74 15.40 0.26
N LYS A 109 9.78 14.47 -0.72
CA LYS A 109 10.82 14.43 -1.75
C LYS A 109 10.84 15.72 -2.58
N ALA A 110 9.68 16.19 -3.03
CA ALA A 110 9.58 17.44 -3.78
C ALA A 110 10.04 18.66 -2.94
N GLN A 111 9.81 18.63 -1.62
CA GLN A 111 10.28 19.68 -0.72
C GLN A 111 11.81 19.67 -0.50
N GLN A 112 12.42 18.49 -0.39
CA GLN A 112 13.87 18.37 -0.16
C GLN A 112 14.70 18.50 -1.44
N ASP A 113 14.08 18.28 -2.61
CA ASP A 113 14.72 18.33 -3.92
C ASP A 113 16.01 17.49 -3.97
N ALA A 114 17.18 18.09 -4.23
CA ALA A 114 18.46 17.41 -4.28
C ALA A 114 18.90 16.79 -2.94
N GLU A 115 18.40 17.31 -1.81
CA GLU A 115 18.74 16.84 -0.46
C GLU A 115 17.87 15.65 0.00
N PHE A 116 16.97 15.15 -0.85
CA PHE A 116 16.11 14.04 -0.47
C PHE A 116 16.92 12.76 -0.16
N SER A 117 16.73 12.22 1.03
CA SER A 117 17.15 10.88 1.41
C SER A 117 15.97 10.04 1.87
N LEU A 118 15.86 8.82 1.32
CA LEU A 118 14.83 7.86 1.73
C LEU A 118 15.00 7.43 3.19
N ASP A 119 16.24 7.28 3.65
CA ASP A 119 16.58 6.95 5.04
C ASP A 119 16.13 8.06 5.99
N GLN A 120 16.44 9.32 5.67
CA GLN A 120 15.97 10.46 6.47
C GLN A 120 14.45 10.55 6.51
N PHE A 121 13.77 10.31 5.38
CA PHE A 121 12.31 10.25 5.34
C PHE A 121 11.77 9.16 6.28
N HIS A 122 12.34 7.95 6.28
CA HIS A 122 11.90 6.86 7.17
C HIS A 122 12.18 7.14 8.63
N ASN A 123 13.33 7.74 8.97
CA ASN A 123 13.62 8.16 10.34
C ASN A 123 12.56 9.16 10.83
N GLN A 124 12.31 10.24 10.07
CA GLN A 124 11.28 11.22 10.42
C GLN A 124 9.88 10.59 10.51
N LEU A 125 9.53 9.66 9.61
CA LEU A 125 8.22 9.00 9.65
C LEU A 125 8.03 8.15 10.92
N LEU A 126 9.09 7.47 11.38
CA LEU A 126 9.03 6.51 12.49
C LEU A 126 9.28 7.15 13.87
N ASP A 127 9.97 8.29 13.93
CA ASP A 127 10.31 9.01 15.17
C ASP A 127 9.09 9.56 15.93
N HIS A 128 7.90 9.53 15.32
CA HIS A 128 6.66 10.07 15.87
C HIS A 128 5.62 9.00 16.25
N GLY A 129 5.97 7.71 16.17
CA GLY A 129 5.06 6.61 16.49
C GLY A 129 4.02 6.37 15.39
N MET A 130 2.73 6.46 15.73
CA MET A 130 1.62 6.19 14.79
C MET A 130 0.55 7.29 14.74
N PRO A 131 0.89 8.57 14.50
CA PRO A 131 -0.13 9.61 14.31
C PRO A 131 -0.91 9.35 13.00
N PRO A 132 -2.14 9.88 12.87
CA PRO A 132 -2.79 10.03 11.58
C PRO A 132 -1.85 10.68 10.55
N ILE A 133 -1.84 10.20 9.30
CA ILE A 133 -0.90 10.71 8.28
C ILE A 133 -1.02 12.21 8.10
N ARG A 134 -2.24 12.76 8.17
CA ARG A 134 -2.45 14.21 8.19
C ARG A 134 -1.55 14.90 9.23
N LEU A 135 -1.55 14.46 10.49
CA LEU A 135 -0.73 15.10 11.53
C LEU A 135 0.77 14.93 11.25
N LEU A 136 1.19 13.79 10.70
CA LEU A 136 2.58 13.62 10.23
C LEU A 136 2.94 14.61 9.13
N ARG A 137 2.00 14.96 8.23
CA ARG A 137 2.23 15.98 7.20
C ARG A 137 2.52 17.36 7.81
N GLU A 138 1.89 17.73 8.92
CA GLU A 138 2.20 19.00 9.62
C GLU A 138 3.62 19.03 10.18
N ILE A 139 4.14 17.87 10.60
CA ILE A 139 5.48 17.75 11.17
C ILE A 139 6.54 17.73 10.06
N LEU A 140 6.30 16.97 8.98
CA LEU A 140 7.30 16.71 7.94
C LEU A 140 7.29 17.75 6.79
N LEU A 141 6.16 18.41 6.53
CA LEU A 141 6.01 19.35 5.41
C LEU A 141 5.95 20.80 5.90
N LYS A 142 6.78 21.65 5.28
CA LYS A 142 6.88 23.10 5.53
C LYS A 142 5.69 23.86 4.93
N ASP A 143 5.19 23.39 3.78
CA ASP A 143 4.08 24.03 3.07
C ASP A 143 2.73 23.61 3.68
N LYS A 144 2.10 24.54 4.39
CA LYS A 144 0.80 24.34 5.03
C LYS A 144 -0.32 24.01 4.06
N ALA A 145 -0.23 24.47 2.81
CA ALA A 145 -1.25 24.18 1.80
C ALA A 145 -1.33 22.69 1.46
N LYS A 146 -0.27 21.92 1.77
CA LYS A 146 -0.21 20.48 1.52
C LYS A 146 -0.67 19.64 2.71
N TRP A 147 -0.89 20.20 3.90
CA TRP A 147 -1.15 19.39 5.10
C TRP A 147 -2.39 18.50 4.98
N ASP A 148 -3.46 19.00 4.35
CA ASP A 148 -4.71 18.26 4.18
C ASP A 148 -4.75 17.41 2.89
N ASP A 149 -3.74 17.54 2.02
CA ASP A 149 -3.61 16.82 0.75
C ASP A 149 -3.03 15.40 0.94
N VAL A 150 -3.82 14.52 1.58
CA VAL A 150 -3.39 13.19 2.02
C VAL A 150 -3.41 12.10 0.93
N LEU A 151 -4.06 12.34 -0.21
CA LEU A 151 -4.20 11.37 -1.31
C LEU A 151 -3.94 12.02 -2.67
#